data_AF-M4T0W6-F1
#
_entry.id   AF-M4T0W6-F1
#
_cell.length_a   1.000
_cell.length_b   1.000
_cell.length_c   1.000
_cell.angle_alpha   90.00
_cell.angle_beta   90.00
_cell.angle_gamma   90.00
#
_symmetry.space_group_name_H-M   'P 1'
#
loop_
_entity.id
_entity.type
_entity.pdbx_description
1 polymer ?
#
loop_
_entity_poly.entity_id
_entity_poly.type
_entity_poly.pdbx_seq_one_letter_code
_entity_poly.pdbx_strand_id
1 'polypeptide(L)'
;MKPLLQLAIALIIAPTFVRGAGENANEFRDICVLNKLLTTKIPNPEIGERQATNKKPVSTNVAEVMSEVLQLNLTVVEIAKEKVLQDTTEYADMSKIKGKAELEGYFDKVDDAKLTALRSAYNKGRQGQGADEAFMKKIALPLKENIRQKFRPVLAALASRAMAIKQKITDAEQRIHENRKNVRAALLQALYGPTYHTVIWPSDSDTDTEVKQFNPAKTFPWEGANREATCKAASATDKTAGAGLAIDLVCLCSGGASGDADKGKHCTPTDTPNVAEVDSTTTADKSADELHSLSKSLRYSSGVE
;
A
#
# COMPACT_ATOMS: atom_id res chain seq x y z
N MET A 1 15.89 9.58 9.27
CA MET A 1 15.31 10.55 8.30
C MET A 1 14.00 11.18 8.80
N LYS A 2 13.79 11.33 10.12
CA LYS A 2 12.56 11.91 10.70
C LYS A 2 12.47 13.46 10.70
N PRO A 3 13.56 14.27 10.68
CA PRO A 3 13.39 15.70 10.87
C PRO A 3 13.13 16.48 9.56
N LEU A 4 13.53 15.97 8.39
CA LEU A 4 13.50 16.76 7.15
C LEU A 4 12.08 17.01 6.60
N LEU A 5 11.16 16.05 6.77
CA LEU A 5 9.77 16.22 6.32
C LEU A 5 8.99 17.18 7.22
N GLN A 6 9.24 17.12 8.54
CA GLN A 6 8.61 18.02 9.51
C GLN A 6 9.15 19.46 9.39
N LEU A 7 10.44 19.63 9.07
CA LEU A 7 11.05 20.95 8.89
C LEU A 7 10.55 21.66 7.63
N ALA A 8 10.26 20.92 6.56
CA ALA A 8 9.78 21.49 5.30
C ALA A 8 8.34 22.02 5.38
N ILE A 9 7.52 21.48 6.30
CA ILE A 9 6.13 21.92 6.51
C ILE A 9 6.05 23.13 7.46
N ALA A 10 6.97 23.26 8.41
CA ALA A 10 6.92 24.28 9.46
C ALA A 10 7.31 25.71 9.03
N LEU A 11 7.79 25.92 7.78
CA LEU A 11 8.51 27.14 7.39
C LEU A 11 7.68 28.20 6.64
N ILE A 12 6.35 28.06 6.53
CA ILE A 12 5.53 28.88 5.62
C ILE A 12 4.62 29.94 6.30
N ILE A 13 4.32 29.88 7.59
CA ILE A 13 3.24 30.72 8.14
C ILE A 13 3.76 31.87 9.01
N ALA A 14 4.00 33.02 8.39
CA ALA A 14 3.83 34.33 9.03
C ALA A 14 3.48 35.40 7.99
N PRO A 15 2.21 35.82 7.94
CA PRO A 15 1.95 37.25 7.84
C PRO A 15 0.87 37.73 8.80
N THR A 16 1.03 38.98 9.22
CA THR A 16 0.07 39.77 10.00
C THR A 16 -1.24 39.99 9.26
N PHE A 17 -2.37 39.69 9.91
CA PHE A 17 -3.73 39.77 9.37
C PHE A 17 -4.17 41.20 9.02
N VAL A 18 -4.55 41.43 7.76
CA VAL A 18 -5.43 42.54 7.34
C VAL A 18 -6.63 41.89 6.65
N ARG A 19 -7.80 41.96 7.30
CA ARG A 19 -9.02 41.19 7.00
C ARG A 19 -9.68 41.62 5.67
N GLY A 20 -9.83 40.70 4.71
CA GLY A 20 -10.61 40.92 3.48
C GLY A 20 -10.94 39.64 2.70
N ALA A 21 -11.96 39.70 1.83
CA ALA A 21 -12.34 38.58 0.96
C ALA A 21 -11.18 38.10 0.07
N GLY A 22 -10.94 36.78 0.05
CA GLY A 22 -9.90 36.12 -0.73
C GLY A 22 -8.47 36.36 -0.23
N GLU A 23 -8.29 36.89 0.98
CA GLU A 23 -6.97 37.23 1.53
C GLU A 23 -5.99 36.05 1.60
N ASN A 24 -6.49 34.83 1.86
CA ASN A 24 -5.70 33.62 1.99
C ASN A 24 -5.81 32.72 0.75
N ALA A 25 -6.26 33.23 -0.40
CA ALA A 25 -6.55 32.41 -1.57
C ALA A 25 -5.31 31.73 -2.18
N ASN A 26 -4.13 32.31 -2.01
CA ASN A 26 -2.87 31.71 -2.46
C ASN A 26 -2.43 30.58 -1.52
N GLU A 27 -2.45 30.85 -0.21
CA GLU A 27 -2.14 29.91 0.87
C GLU A 27 -3.12 28.72 0.84
N PHE A 28 -4.40 28.98 0.59
CA PHE A 28 -5.42 27.95 0.40
C PHE A 28 -5.10 27.06 -0.79
N ARG A 29 -4.62 27.61 -1.92
CA ARG A 29 -4.22 26.82 -3.10
C ARG A 29 -3.05 25.89 -2.78
N ASP A 30 -2.05 26.36 -2.07
CA ASP A 30 -0.90 25.53 -1.67
C ASP A 30 -1.34 24.42 -0.70
N ILE A 31 -2.23 24.74 0.23
CA ILE A 31 -2.86 23.77 1.13
C ILE A 31 -3.72 22.76 0.35
N CYS A 32 -4.40 23.15 -0.73
CA CYS A 32 -5.11 22.20 -1.61
C CYS A 32 -4.17 21.15 -2.19
N VAL A 33 -2.98 21.58 -2.65
CA VAL A 33 -1.97 20.69 -3.23
C VAL A 33 -1.43 19.74 -2.15
N LEU A 34 -1.13 20.26 -0.96
CA LEU A 34 -0.70 19.45 0.18
C LEU A 34 -1.79 18.45 0.58
N ASN A 35 -3.04 18.87 0.70
CA ASN A 35 -4.16 18.00 1.05
C ASN A 35 -4.31 16.86 0.02
N LYS A 36 -4.22 17.16 -1.29
CA LYS A 36 -4.24 16.12 -2.35
C LYS A 36 -3.10 15.11 -2.19
N LEU A 37 -1.91 15.56 -1.84
CA LEU A 37 -0.77 14.68 -1.58
C LEU A 37 -1.01 13.80 -0.34
N LEU A 38 -1.57 14.36 0.73
CA LEU A 38 -1.84 13.64 1.98
C LEU A 38 -2.99 12.63 1.85
N THR A 39 -3.96 12.86 0.96
CA THR A 39 -5.15 12.01 0.82
C THR A 39 -5.08 10.99 -0.32
N THR A 40 -4.13 11.10 -1.25
CA THR A 40 -4.06 10.16 -2.37
C THR A 40 -3.63 8.74 -1.94
N LYS A 41 -3.97 7.74 -2.76
CA LYS A 41 -3.51 6.36 -2.55
C LYS A 41 -1.98 6.29 -2.61
N ILE A 42 -1.38 5.44 -1.79
CA ILE A 42 0.07 5.26 -1.81
C ILE A 42 0.41 4.26 -2.92
N PRO A 43 1.16 4.62 -3.96
CA PRO A 43 1.46 3.72 -5.06
C PRO A 43 2.12 2.42 -4.57
N ASN A 44 1.66 1.28 -5.08
CA ASN A 44 2.37 0.02 -4.95
C ASN A 44 3.35 -0.12 -6.12
N PRO A 45 4.64 -0.43 -5.90
CA PRO A 45 5.57 -0.67 -7.00
C PRO A 45 5.15 -1.90 -7.82
N GLU A 46 5.09 -1.73 -9.15
CA GLU A 46 4.78 -2.79 -10.11
C GLU A 46 5.98 -3.04 -11.04
N ILE A 47 6.12 -4.25 -11.58
CA ILE A 47 7.13 -4.56 -12.60
C ILE A 47 6.48 -4.51 -13.99
N GLY A 48 7.01 -3.63 -14.83
CA GLY A 48 6.65 -3.48 -16.24
C GLY A 48 7.17 -2.16 -16.80
N GLU A 49 7.20 -2.01 -18.12
CA GLU A 49 7.48 -0.71 -18.74
C GLU A 49 6.40 0.30 -18.34
N ARG A 50 6.79 1.58 -18.23
CA ARG A 50 5.98 2.66 -17.63
C ARG A 50 4.55 2.76 -18.19
N GLN A 51 4.35 2.36 -19.46
CA GLN A 51 3.09 2.40 -20.21
C GLN A 51 2.50 1.01 -20.58
N ALA A 52 3.08 -0.09 -20.11
CA ALA A 52 2.53 -1.41 -20.42
C ALA A 52 1.17 -1.61 -19.74
N THR A 53 0.16 -2.04 -20.50
CA THR A 53 -1.17 -2.45 -20.00
C THR A 53 -1.14 -3.76 -19.21
N ASN A 54 0.01 -4.45 -19.20
CA ASN A 54 0.17 -5.81 -18.70
C ASN A 54 1.06 -5.85 -17.45
N LYS A 55 1.04 -4.78 -16.64
CA LYS A 55 1.78 -4.76 -15.38
C LYS A 55 1.24 -5.85 -14.47
N LYS A 56 2.11 -6.73 -14.02
CA LYS A 56 1.78 -7.79 -13.07
C LYS A 56 2.44 -7.48 -11.73
N PRO A 57 1.80 -7.86 -10.61
CA PRO A 57 2.48 -7.91 -9.34
C PRO A 57 3.77 -8.73 -9.45
N VAL A 58 4.82 -8.29 -8.76
CA VAL A 58 6.14 -8.95 -8.78
C VAL A 58 6.01 -10.44 -8.40
N SER A 59 5.20 -10.73 -7.38
CA SER A 59 4.84 -12.07 -6.94
C SER A 59 4.29 -12.99 -8.05
N THR A 60 3.50 -12.49 -9.00
CA THR A 60 2.97 -13.29 -10.11
C THR A 60 4.09 -13.74 -11.05
N ASN A 61 4.98 -12.82 -11.45
CA ASN A 61 6.12 -13.16 -12.31
C ASN A 61 7.07 -14.15 -11.63
N VAL A 62 7.30 -13.99 -10.32
CA VAL A 62 8.12 -14.94 -9.54
C VAL A 62 7.47 -16.32 -9.49
N ALA A 63 6.15 -16.41 -9.33
CA ALA A 63 5.45 -17.69 -9.32
C ALA A 63 5.56 -18.42 -10.68
N GLU A 64 5.43 -17.70 -11.79
CA GLU A 64 5.59 -18.24 -13.14
C GLU A 64 7.00 -18.82 -13.34
N VAL A 65 8.05 -18.05 -13.05
CA VAL A 65 9.45 -18.49 -13.18
C VAL A 65 9.75 -19.69 -12.27
N MET A 66 9.25 -19.68 -11.03
CA MET A 66 9.44 -20.81 -10.12
C MET A 66 8.73 -22.08 -10.59
N SER A 67 7.62 -21.97 -11.31
CA SER A 67 6.95 -23.10 -11.97
C SER A 67 7.82 -23.71 -13.07
N GLU A 68 8.46 -22.87 -13.89
CA GLU A 68 9.39 -23.33 -14.93
C GLU A 68 10.63 -24.00 -14.35
N VAL A 69 11.23 -23.40 -13.30
CA VAL A 69 12.37 -23.98 -12.58
C VAL A 69 12.01 -25.35 -11.99
N LEU A 70 10.81 -25.48 -11.43
CA LEU A 70 10.32 -26.77 -10.92
C LEU A 70 10.17 -27.79 -12.05
N GLN A 71 9.53 -27.42 -13.16
CA GLN A 71 9.34 -28.31 -14.31
C GLN A 71 10.69 -28.79 -14.86
N LEU A 72 11.66 -27.89 -15.03
CA LEU A 72 13.02 -28.24 -15.47
C LEU A 72 13.69 -29.22 -14.51
N ASN A 73 13.64 -28.97 -13.20
CA ASN A 73 14.24 -29.85 -12.21
C ASN A 73 13.60 -31.25 -12.21
N LEU A 74 12.29 -31.34 -12.48
CA LEU A 74 11.56 -32.61 -12.59
C LEU A 74 11.97 -33.44 -13.82
N THR A 75 12.48 -32.82 -14.90
CA THR A 75 12.98 -33.55 -16.08
C THR A 75 14.19 -34.44 -15.77
N VAL A 76 14.98 -34.07 -14.76
CA VAL A 76 16.19 -34.78 -14.35
C VAL A 76 16.05 -35.48 -13.01
N VAL A 77 14.83 -35.64 -12.49
CA VAL A 77 14.58 -36.25 -11.18
C VAL A 77 15.23 -37.65 -11.08
N GLU A 78 15.59 -38.08 -9.88
CA GLU A 78 16.15 -39.42 -9.65
C GLU A 78 15.09 -40.52 -9.86
N ILE A 79 15.51 -41.70 -10.28
CA ILE A 79 14.62 -42.83 -10.62
C ILE A 79 13.68 -43.18 -9.45
N ALA A 80 14.18 -43.21 -8.21
CA ALA A 80 13.35 -43.50 -7.03
C ALA A 80 12.21 -42.49 -6.86
N LYS A 81 12.48 -41.19 -7.07
CA LYS A 81 11.49 -40.11 -6.98
C LYS A 81 10.56 -40.14 -8.20
N GLU A 82 11.09 -40.46 -9.36
CA GLU A 82 10.31 -40.64 -10.59
C GLU A 82 9.23 -41.70 -10.41
N LYS A 83 9.57 -42.82 -9.77
CA LYS A 83 8.63 -43.90 -9.47
C LYS A 83 7.45 -43.41 -8.62
N VAL A 84 7.69 -42.58 -7.62
CA VAL A 84 6.65 -41.96 -6.78
C VAL A 84 5.71 -41.04 -7.59
N LEU A 85 6.28 -40.33 -8.56
CA LEU A 85 5.52 -39.42 -9.43
C LEU A 85 4.70 -40.17 -10.49
N GLN A 86 5.14 -41.34 -10.94
CA GLN A 86 4.49 -42.14 -11.98
C GLN A 86 3.48 -43.15 -11.44
N ASP A 87 3.83 -43.89 -10.38
CA ASP A 87 2.99 -44.96 -9.86
C ASP A 87 2.00 -44.41 -8.83
N THR A 88 0.91 -43.87 -9.36
CA THR A 88 -0.20 -43.32 -8.56
C THR A 88 -1.01 -44.40 -7.84
N THR A 89 -0.71 -45.68 -8.05
CA THR A 89 -1.36 -46.80 -7.37
C THR A 89 -0.56 -47.21 -6.14
N GLU A 90 0.74 -47.48 -6.29
CA GLU A 90 1.63 -47.84 -5.20
C GLU A 90 1.86 -46.66 -4.23
N TYR A 91 1.93 -45.44 -4.76
CA TYR A 91 2.20 -44.22 -4.00
C TYR A 91 1.01 -43.26 -4.03
N ALA A 92 -0.23 -43.74 -3.94
CA ALA A 92 -1.44 -42.93 -4.12
C ALA A 92 -1.41 -41.56 -3.41
N ASP A 93 -0.97 -41.54 -2.16
CA ASP A 93 -0.88 -40.36 -1.29
C ASP A 93 0.36 -40.41 -0.38
N MET A 94 0.56 -39.35 0.41
CA MET A 94 1.67 -39.24 1.35
C MET A 94 1.67 -40.32 2.43
N SER A 95 0.53 -40.92 2.78
CA SER A 95 0.48 -42.03 3.75
C SER A 95 1.12 -43.32 3.19
N LYS A 96 1.10 -43.50 1.86
CA LYS A 96 1.74 -44.62 1.16
C LYS A 96 3.23 -44.39 0.86
N ILE A 97 3.70 -43.16 1.05
CA ILE A 97 5.11 -42.75 0.83
C ILE A 97 5.87 -42.74 2.16
N LYS A 98 5.24 -42.22 3.22
CA LYS A 98 5.86 -42.09 4.55
C LYS A 98 6.29 -43.45 5.11
N GLY A 99 7.50 -43.51 5.65
CA GLY A 99 8.05 -44.72 6.29
C GLY A 99 8.72 -45.72 5.36
N LYS A 100 8.75 -45.46 4.04
CA LYS A 100 9.58 -46.23 3.09
C LYS A 100 11.04 -45.77 3.19
N ALA A 101 11.93 -46.64 3.63
CA ALA A 101 13.34 -46.32 3.91
C ALA A 101 14.07 -45.79 2.67
N GLU A 102 13.74 -46.31 1.49
CA GLU A 102 14.30 -45.87 0.20
C GLU A 102 13.84 -44.47 -0.23
N LEU A 103 12.85 -43.88 0.45
CA LEU A 103 12.30 -42.54 0.19
C LEU A 103 12.53 -41.56 1.34
N GLU A 104 13.23 -41.97 2.40
CA GLU A 104 13.48 -41.17 3.59
C GLU A 104 14.23 -39.87 3.24
N GLY A 105 13.78 -38.73 3.79
CA GLY A 105 14.38 -37.42 3.52
C GLY A 105 13.89 -36.74 2.23
N TYR A 106 13.32 -37.48 1.26
CA TYR A 106 12.94 -36.90 -0.04
C TYR A 106 11.60 -36.18 -0.05
N PHE A 107 10.62 -36.69 0.70
CA PHE A 107 9.25 -36.18 0.69
C PHE A 107 8.76 -35.69 2.06
N ASP A 108 9.67 -35.56 3.04
CA ASP A 108 9.33 -35.21 4.43
C ASP A 108 8.59 -33.86 4.58
N LYS A 109 8.81 -32.93 3.64
CA LYS A 109 8.18 -31.60 3.60
C LYS A 109 7.06 -31.47 2.54
N VAL A 110 6.67 -32.59 1.93
CA VAL A 110 5.64 -32.68 0.90
C VAL A 110 4.35 -33.17 1.54
N ASP A 111 3.25 -32.46 1.27
CA ASP A 111 1.88 -32.85 1.62
C ASP A 111 1.15 -33.34 0.35
N ASP A 112 -0.06 -33.88 0.49
CA ASP A 112 -0.81 -34.44 -0.64
C ASP A 112 -1.11 -33.42 -1.75
N ALA A 113 -1.33 -32.16 -1.37
CA ALA A 113 -1.54 -31.08 -2.33
C ALA A 113 -0.27 -30.81 -3.14
N LYS A 114 0.89 -30.74 -2.48
CA LYS A 114 2.20 -30.60 -3.15
C LYS A 114 2.54 -31.83 -3.98
N LEU A 115 2.23 -33.04 -3.52
CA LEU A 115 2.44 -34.27 -4.30
C LEU A 115 1.62 -34.23 -5.59
N THR A 116 0.37 -33.80 -5.51
CA THR A 116 -0.51 -33.61 -6.68
C THR A 116 0.06 -32.57 -7.64
N ALA A 117 0.52 -31.43 -7.12
CA ALA A 117 1.15 -30.39 -7.92
C ALA A 117 2.46 -30.87 -8.59
N LEU A 118 3.29 -31.64 -7.88
CA LEU A 118 4.51 -32.23 -8.40
C LEU A 118 4.21 -33.22 -9.53
N ARG A 119 3.19 -34.07 -9.39
CA ARG A 119 2.72 -34.98 -10.45
C ARG A 119 2.23 -34.24 -11.68
N SER A 120 1.41 -33.21 -11.48
CA SER A 120 0.92 -32.36 -12.58
C SER A 120 2.08 -31.69 -13.32
N ALA A 121 3.04 -31.10 -12.61
CA ALA A 121 4.22 -30.49 -13.21
C ALA A 121 5.14 -31.52 -13.90
N TYR A 122 5.27 -32.71 -13.33
CA TYR A 122 6.06 -33.80 -13.89
C TYR A 122 5.46 -34.32 -15.21
N ASN A 123 4.13 -34.48 -15.27
CA ASN A 123 3.43 -34.97 -16.46
C ASN A 123 3.59 -34.03 -17.68
N LYS A 124 3.77 -32.72 -17.47
CA LYS A 124 4.07 -31.78 -18.57
C LYS A 124 5.32 -32.14 -19.37
N GLY A 125 6.30 -32.77 -18.72
CA GLY A 125 7.55 -33.21 -19.37
C GLY A 125 7.50 -34.62 -19.97
N ARG A 126 6.33 -35.25 -20.05
CA ARG A 126 6.16 -36.66 -20.47
C ARG A 126 5.01 -36.80 -21.46
N GLN A 127 5.12 -37.79 -22.35
CA GLN A 127 4.03 -38.12 -23.27
C GLN A 127 2.83 -38.63 -22.48
N GLY A 128 1.62 -38.26 -22.92
CA GLY A 128 0.36 -38.72 -22.31
C GLY A 128 -0.49 -37.58 -21.77
N GLN A 129 -1.40 -37.90 -20.84
CA GLN A 129 -2.34 -36.93 -20.29
C GLN A 129 -1.62 -35.84 -19.48
N GLY A 130 -1.81 -34.58 -19.90
CA GLY A 130 -1.16 -33.42 -19.27
C GLY A 130 0.21 -33.06 -19.83
N ALA A 131 0.62 -33.68 -20.95
CA ALA A 131 1.84 -33.33 -21.67
C ALA A 131 1.83 -31.88 -22.17
N ASP A 132 3.00 -31.23 -22.12
CA ASP A 132 3.26 -29.95 -22.78
C ASP A 132 4.22 -30.19 -23.95
N GLU A 133 3.66 -30.40 -25.14
CA GLU A 133 4.44 -30.75 -26.34
C GLU A 133 5.47 -29.67 -26.71
N ALA A 134 5.14 -28.39 -26.48
CA ALA A 134 6.04 -27.28 -26.76
C ALA A 134 7.26 -27.31 -25.82
N PHE A 135 7.02 -27.53 -24.52
CA PHE A 135 8.08 -27.71 -23.53
C PHE A 135 8.95 -28.94 -23.84
N MET A 136 8.32 -30.08 -24.11
CA MET A 136 9.03 -31.32 -24.44
C MET A 136 9.92 -31.17 -25.67
N LYS A 137 9.42 -30.51 -26.73
CA LYS A 137 10.19 -30.23 -27.95
C LYS A 137 11.36 -29.28 -27.68
N LYS A 138 11.12 -28.22 -26.90
CA LYS A 138 12.15 -27.21 -26.55
C LYS A 138 13.32 -27.81 -25.77
N ILE A 139 13.05 -28.76 -24.88
CA ILE A 139 14.05 -29.38 -23.99
C ILE A 139 14.51 -30.77 -24.51
N ALA A 140 13.98 -31.23 -25.64
CA ALA A 140 14.25 -32.54 -26.24
C ALA A 140 14.02 -33.71 -25.26
N LEU A 141 12.85 -33.73 -24.62
CA LEU A 141 12.44 -34.77 -23.67
C LEU A 141 11.91 -36.04 -24.39
N PRO A 142 12.05 -37.24 -23.78
CA PRO A 142 12.71 -37.51 -22.51
C PRO A 142 14.24 -37.59 -22.62
N LEU A 143 14.94 -37.18 -21.56
CA LEU A 143 16.40 -37.27 -21.49
C LEU A 143 16.83 -38.68 -21.08
N LYS A 144 17.95 -39.16 -21.66
CA LYS A 144 18.61 -40.40 -21.23
C LYS A 144 19.18 -40.23 -19.81
N GLU A 145 19.21 -41.31 -19.01
CA GLU A 145 19.62 -41.25 -17.60
C GLU A 145 21.05 -40.72 -17.39
N ASN A 146 22.00 -41.07 -18.26
CA ASN A 146 23.36 -40.54 -18.22
C ASN A 146 23.42 -39.03 -18.46
N ILE A 147 22.47 -38.47 -19.21
CA ILE A 147 22.32 -37.03 -19.43
C ILE A 147 21.67 -36.40 -18.19
N ARG A 148 20.61 -37.00 -17.65
CA ARG A 148 19.93 -36.55 -16.42
C ARG A 148 20.92 -36.44 -15.25
N GLN A 149 21.74 -37.46 -15.04
CA GLN A 149 22.79 -37.46 -14.00
C GLN A 149 23.73 -36.25 -14.09
N LYS A 150 24.14 -35.86 -15.30
CA LYS A 150 25.03 -34.70 -15.52
C LYS A 150 24.32 -33.37 -15.23
N PHE A 151 23.04 -33.27 -15.55
CA PHE A 151 22.26 -32.03 -15.38
C PHE A 151 21.67 -31.86 -13.97
N ARG A 152 21.47 -32.94 -13.20
CA ARG A 152 20.99 -32.90 -11.81
C ARG A 152 21.70 -31.84 -10.94
N PRO A 153 23.04 -31.82 -10.80
CA PRO A 153 23.69 -30.84 -9.94
C PRO A 153 23.52 -29.40 -10.45
N VAL A 154 23.50 -29.21 -11.78
CA VAL A 154 23.33 -27.88 -12.40
C VAL A 154 21.91 -27.34 -12.16
N LEU A 155 20.90 -28.17 -12.39
CA LEU A 155 19.49 -27.79 -12.20
C LEU A 155 19.13 -27.67 -10.71
N ALA A 156 19.74 -28.47 -9.84
CA ALA A 156 19.64 -28.29 -8.39
C ALA A 156 20.22 -26.94 -7.96
N ALA A 157 21.42 -26.58 -8.46
CA ALA A 157 22.02 -25.28 -8.16
C ALA A 157 21.18 -24.10 -8.70
N LEU A 158 20.59 -24.24 -9.89
CA LEU A 158 19.65 -23.26 -10.44
C LEU A 158 18.42 -23.10 -9.55
N ALA A 159 17.82 -24.21 -9.12
CA ALA A 159 16.66 -24.18 -8.22
C ALA A 159 16.98 -23.52 -6.88
N SER A 160 18.14 -23.84 -6.27
CA SER A 160 18.59 -23.20 -5.03
C SER A 160 18.79 -21.68 -5.20
N ARG A 161 19.40 -21.25 -6.30
CA ARG A 161 19.58 -19.81 -6.60
C ARG A 161 18.25 -19.11 -6.83
N ALA A 162 17.34 -19.73 -7.58
CA ALA A 162 16.00 -19.20 -7.83
C ALA A 162 15.20 -19.06 -6.52
N MET A 163 15.27 -20.03 -5.62
CA MET A 163 14.67 -19.95 -4.28
C MET A 163 15.26 -18.81 -3.44
N ALA A 164 16.58 -18.62 -3.46
CA ALA A 164 17.22 -17.51 -2.76
C ALA A 164 16.80 -16.15 -3.31
N ILE A 165 16.64 -16.02 -4.63
CA ILE A 165 16.13 -14.79 -5.26
C ILE A 165 14.66 -14.57 -4.92
N LYS A 166 13.81 -15.61 -4.98
CA LYS A 166 12.42 -15.55 -4.53
C LYS A 166 12.32 -15.00 -3.12
N GLN A 167 13.13 -15.52 -2.19
CA GLN A 167 13.13 -15.05 -0.81
C GLN A 167 13.48 -13.57 -0.72
N LYS A 168 14.53 -13.11 -1.41
CA LYS A 168 14.91 -11.68 -1.44
C LYS A 168 13.79 -10.78 -1.96
N ILE A 169 13.05 -11.25 -2.97
CA ILE A 169 11.91 -10.52 -3.54
C ILE A 169 10.77 -10.47 -2.51
N THR A 170 10.43 -11.60 -1.89
CA THR A 170 9.42 -11.65 -0.82
C THR A 170 9.77 -10.71 0.34
N ASP A 171 11.02 -10.70 0.78
CA ASP A 171 11.48 -9.79 1.84
C ASP A 171 11.36 -8.32 1.40
N ALA A 172 11.61 -8.02 0.12
CA ALA A 172 11.48 -6.68 -0.43
C ALA A 172 10.01 -6.23 -0.52
N GLU A 173 9.11 -7.11 -0.97
CA GLU A 173 7.67 -6.86 -0.99
C GLU A 173 7.14 -6.58 0.42
N GLN A 174 7.59 -7.35 1.42
CA GLN A 174 7.22 -7.10 2.81
C GLN A 174 7.70 -5.73 3.30
N ARG A 175 8.97 -5.37 3.04
CA ARG A 175 9.50 -4.05 3.40
C ARG A 175 8.74 -2.92 2.72
N ILE A 176 8.37 -3.09 1.45
CA ILE A 176 7.56 -2.11 0.72
C ILE A 176 6.20 -1.94 1.40
N HIS A 177 5.52 -3.04 1.74
CA HIS A 177 4.23 -3.01 2.42
C HIS A 177 4.30 -2.28 3.77
N GLU A 178 5.30 -2.60 4.59
CA GLU A 178 5.53 -1.93 5.87
C GLU A 178 5.82 -0.44 5.69
N ASN A 179 6.66 -0.08 4.71
CA ASN A 179 6.95 1.31 4.39
C ASN A 179 5.70 2.07 3.94
N ARG A 180 4.86 1.47 3.09
CA ARG A 180 3.60 2.09 2.66
C ARG A 180 2.69 2.37 3.85
N LYS A 181 2.57 1.43 4.79
CA LYS A 181 1.79 1.63 6.04
C LYS A 181 2.37 2.76 6.90
N ASN A 182 3.68 2.80 7.07
CA ASN A 182 4.36 3.85 7.83
C ASN A 182 4.17 5.22 7.19
N VAL A 183 4.25 5.31 5.85
CA VAL A 183 3.95 6.53 5.11
C VAL A 183 2.49 6.93 5.30
N ARG A 184 1.53 5.99 5.20
CA ARG A 184 0.10 6.32 5.43
C ARG A 184 -0.12 6.90 6.82
N ALA A 185 0.43 6.28 7.86
CA ALA A 185 0.33 6.80 9.22
C ALA A 185 0.93 8.20 9.35
N ALA A 186 2.10 8.46 8.75
CA ALA A 186 2.72 9.78 8.75
C ALA A 186 1.91 10.83 7.99
N LEU A 187 1.30 10.49 6.86
CA LEU A 187 0.43 11.40 6.09
C LEU A 187 -0.86 11.71 6.86
N LEU A 188 -1.48 10.73 7.50
CA LEU A 188 -2.66 10.94 8.35
C LEU A 188 -2.34 11.77 9.59
N GLN A 189 -1.16 11.56 10.19
CA GLN A 189 -0.68 12.40 11.28
C GLN A 189 -0.39 13.83 10.81
N ALA A 190 0.17 14.04 9.61
CA ALA A 190 0.34 15.38 9.05
C ALA A 190 -1.00 16.05 8.72
N LEU A 191 -2.02 15.27 8.34
CA LEU A 191 -3.35 15.78 8.01
C LEU A 191 -4.13 16.19 9.26
N TYR A 192 -4.18 15.34 10.29
CA TYR A 192 -5.07 15.53 11.46
C TYR A 192 -4.33 15.71 12.80
N GLY A 193 -3.01 15.67 12.80
CA GLY A 193 -2.18 15.77 14.00
C GLY A 193 -1.94 14.45 14.74
N PRO A 194 -1.24 14.51 15.90
CA PRO A 194 -0.83 13.32 16.67
C PRO A 194 -1.99 12.39 17.06
N THR A 195 -3.19 12.92 17.24
CA THR A 195 -4.40 12.17 17.60
C THR A 195 -5.23 11.68 16.42
N TYR A 196 -4.70 11.68 15.19
CA TYR A 196 -5.43 11.33 13.96
C TYR A 196 -6.28 10.04 14.06
N HIS A 197 -5.80 9.03 14.80
CA HIS A 197 -6.48 7.74 14.96
C HIS A 197 -7.88 7.84 15.58
N THR A 198 -8.20 8.93 16.29
CA THR A 198 -9.53 9.15 16.88
C THR A 198 -10.53 9.74 15.88
N VAL A 199 -10.05 10.34 14.78
CA VAL A 199 -10.87 11.15 13.85
C VAL A 199 -10.97 10.60 12.43
N ILE A 200 -10.07 9.69 12.03
CA ILE A 200 -10.11 9.06 10.70
C ILE A 200 -11.23 8.03 10.57
N TRP A 201 -11.61 7.71 9.34
CA TRP A 201 -12.37 6.50 9.08
C TRP A 201 -11.48 5.27 9.29
N PRO A 202 -12.02 4.13 9.77
CA PRO A 202 -11.24 2.89 9.87
C PRO A 202 -10.57 2.47 8.56
N SER A 203 -11.21 2.77 7.41
CA SER A 203 -10.67 2.48 6.07
C SER A 203 -9.48 3.36 5.65
N ASP A 204 -9.28 4.52 6.26
CA ASP A 204 -8.26 5.49 5.79
C ASP A 204 -6.82 4.99 6.04
N SER A 205 -6.65 3.98 6.88
CA SER A 205 -5.36 3.30 7.09
C SER A 205 -4.97 2.37 5.94
N ASP A 206 -5.88 2.07 5.02
CA ASP A 206 -5.60 1.28 3.83
C ASP A 206 -4.77 2.08 2.81
N THR A 207 -3.60 1.55 2.45
CA THR A 207 -2.65 2.19 1.54
C THR A 207 -3.10 2.18 0.07
N ASP A 208 -4.04 1.30 -0.28
CA ASP A 208 -4.52 1.11 -1.65
C ASP A 208 -5.73 2.00 -2.00
N THR A 209 -6.28 2.71 -1.02
CA THR A 209 -7.41 3.61 -1.19
C THR A 209 -7.04 5.06 -0.85
N GLU A 210 -7.80 5.99 -1.41
CA GLU A 210 -7.72 7.39 -1.02
C GLU A 210 -8.32 7.59 0.37
N VAL A 211 -7.75 8.54 1.12
CA VAL A 211 -8.31 8.98 2.40
C VAL A 211 -9.66 9.64 2.14
N LYS A 212 -10.67 9.21 2.87
CA LYS A 212 -12.01 9.77 2.75
C LYS A 212 -12.05 11.20 3.27
N GLN A 213 -13.11 11.91 2.91
CA GLN A 213 -13.43 13.18 3.57
C GLN A 213 -13.57 12.97 5.08
N PHE A 214 -13.23 14.02 5.84
CA PHE A 214 -13.36 14.03 7.30
C PHE A 214 -14.71 13.49 7.75
N ASN A 215 -14.70 12.68 8.82
CA ASN A 215 -15.89 12.10 9.39
C ASN A 215 -16.56 13.10 10.35
N PRO A 216 -17.69 13.74 9.98
CA PRO A 216 -18.35 14.71 10.86
C PRO A 216 -18.90 14.08 12.15
N ALA A 217 -19.02 12.75 12.23
CA ALA A 217 -19.40 12.06 13.47
C ALA A 217 -18.24 11.94 14.47
N LYS A 218 -17.03 12.42 14.14
CA LYS A 218 -15.87 12.44 15.01
C LYS A 218 -15.60 13.86 15.48
N THR A 219 -15.21 13.99 16.75
CA THR A 219 -14.79 15.27 17.31
C THR A 219 -13.53 15.75 16.60
N PHE A 220 -13.61 16.93 15.99
CA PHE A 220 -12.45 17.57 15.38
C PHE A 220 -11.35 17.81 16.43
N PRO A 221 -10.05 17.59 16.12
CA PRO A 221 -8.98 17.80 17.08
C PRO A 221 -8.75 19.31 17.25
N TRP A 222 -9.56 19.93 18.11
CA TRP A 222 -9.58 21.37 18.39
C TRP A 222 -9.45 21.64 19.87
N GLU A 223 -8.50 22.50 20.24
CA GLU A 223 -8.30 22.94 21.62
C GLU A 223 -8.28 24.47 21.70
N GLY A 224 -9.25 25.03 22.43
CA GLY A 224 -9.42 26.46 22.59
C GLY A 224 -10.89 26.88 22.57
N ALA A 225 -11.15 28.05 23.15
CA ALA A 225 -12.49 28.61 23.27
C ALA A 225 -12.98 29.31 22.00
N ASN A 226 -12.13 29.52 20.99
CA ASN A 226 -12.47 30.13 19.71
C ASN A 226 -11.29 29.96 18.73
N ARG A 227 -11.49 30.40 17.48
CA ARG A 227 -10.43 30.47 16.46
C ARG A 227 -9.15 31.10 17.00
N GLU A 228 -9.21 32.31 17.55
CA GLU A 228 -8.02 33.06 17.99
C GLU A 228 -7.20 32.30 19.04
N ALA A 229 -7.87 31.59 19.96
CA ALA A 229 -7.22 30.80 20.99
C ALA A 229 -6.47 29.59 20.40
N THR A 230 -7.09 28.89 19.47
CA THR A 230 -6.53 27.68 18.84
C THR A 230 -5.48 27.99 17.78
N CYS A 231 -5.66 29.11 17.06
CA CYS A 231 -4.86 29.49 15.89
C CYS A 231 -3.66 30.39 16.21
N LYS A 232 -3.36 30.61 17.49
CA LYS A 232 -2.24 31.44 17.93
C LYS A 232 -0.91 30.70 17.75
N ALA A 233 0.03 31.33 17.04
CA ALA A 233 1.26 30.73 16.47
C ALA A 233 2.35 30.21 17.45
N ALA A 234 2.09 29.99 18.74
CA ALA A 234 3.15 29.74 19.73
C ALA A 234 3.27 28.30 20.25
N SER A 235 2.36 27.38 19.91
CA SER A 235 2.41 26.02 20.45
C SER A 235 1.86 25.04 19.44
N ALA A 236 2.68 24.52 18.52
CA ALA A 236 2.32 23.34 17.72
C ALA A 236 2.24 22.11 18.64
N THR A 237 1.22 22.12 19.50
CA THR A 237 0.80 21.07 20.43
C THR A 237 -0.38 20.35 19.79
N ASP A 238 -0.69 19.14 20.23
CA ASP A 238 -1.87 18.43 19.71
C ASP A 238 -3.11 19.35 19.74
N LYS A 239 -3.93 19.33 18.68
CA LYS A 239 -5.20 20.08 18.55
C LYS A 239 -5.11 21.62 18.40
N THR A 240 -3.92 22.19 18.18
CA THR A 240 -3.75 23.63 17.91
C THR A 240 -3.16 23.87 16.51
N ALA A 241 -3.11 25.13 16.06
CA ALA A 241 -2.48 25.46 14.78
C ALA A 241 -1.03 24.94 14.70
N GLY A 242 -0.68 24.45 13.52
CA GLY A 242 0.58 23.77 13.21
C GLY A 242 0.61 22.30 13.60
N ALA A 243 -0.40 21.76 14.29
CA ALA A 243 -0.44 20.36 14.68
C ALA A 243 -0.82 19.43 13.52
N GLY A 244 -1.62 19.92 12.57
CA GLY A 244 -2.04 19.19 11.38
C GLY A 244 -2.73 20.10 10.38
N LEU A 245 -2.61 19.75 9.09
CA LEU A 245 -3.11 20.56 7.97
C LEU A 245 -4.60 20.89 8.08
N ALA A 246 -5.40 19.97 8.62
CA ALA A 246 -6.83 20.17 8.80
C ALA A 246 -7.14 21.32 9.78
N ILE A 247 -6.37 21.45 10.85
CA ILE A 247 -6.53 22.54 11.84
C ILE A 247 -6.05 23.84 11.23
N ASP A 248 -4.93 23.82 10.49
CA ASP A 248 -4.41 24.99 9.78
C ASP A 248 -5.42 25.51 8.76
N LEU A 249 -6.12 24.60 8.07
CA LEU A 249 -7.15 24.95 7.11
C LEU A 249 -8.34 25.67 7.78
N VAL A 250 -8.83 25.15 8.90
CA VAL A 250 -9.89 25.82 9.69
C VAL A 250 -9.38 27.18 10.20
N CYS A 251 -8.14 27.25 10.70
CA CYS A 251 -7.54 28.49 11.17
C CYS A 251 -7.42 29.56 10.08
N LEU A 252 -7.14 29.18 8.84
CA LEU A 252 -6.98 30.11 7.73
C LEU A 252 -8.30 30.50 7.07
N CYS A 253 -9.28 29.60 7.04
CA CYS A 253 -10.48 29.78 6.24
C CYS A 253 -11.71 30.25 7.02
N SER A 254 -11.69 30.13 8.34
CA SER A 254 -12.85 30.43 9.19
C SER A 254 -12.79 31.83 9.79
N GLY A 255 -13.96 32.41 10.05
CA GLY A 255 -14.08 33.70 10.73
C GLY A 255 -13.75 33.60 12.22
N GLY A 256 -13.16 34.68 12.76
CA GLY A 256 -12.90 34.86 14.20
C GLY A 256 -14.09 35.39 14.97
N ALA A 257 -13.94 35.51 16.30
CA ALA A 257 -15.00 35.86 17.28
C ALA A 257 -15.67 37.26 17.15
N SER A 258 -15.60 37.91 15.99
CA SER A 258 -16.08 39.27 15.74
C SER A 258 -16.76 39.30 14.38
N GLY A 259 -18.00 39.80 14.32
CA GLY A 259 -18.90 39.84 13.15
C GLY A 259 -18.30 40.38 11.85
N ASP A 260 -17.44 39.57 11.24
CA ASP A 260 -16.81 39.82 9.97
C ASP A 260 -17.82 39.56 8.85
N ALA A 261 -18.07 40.58 8.03
CA ALA A 261 -18.97 40.47 6.88
C ALA A 261 -18.44 39.49 5.82
N ASP A 262 -17.15 39.15 5.88
CA ASP A 262 -16.47 38.25 4.95
C ASP A 262 -16.01 36.93 5.60
N LYS A 263 -16.61 36.53 6.74
CA LYS A 263 -16.29 35.28 7.46
C LYS A 263 -16.32 34.00 6.63
N GLY A 264 -17.07 33.97 5.52
CA GLY A 264 -17.13 32.85 4.58
C GLY A 264 -16.17 32.94 3.40
N LYS A 265 -15.35 34.00 3.32
CA LYS A 265 -14.53 34.37 2.15
C LYS A 265 -13.04 34.48 2.43
N HIS A 266 -12.54 34.08 3.60
CA HIS A 266 -11.10 34.22 3.89
C HIS A 266 -10.22 33.42 2.90
N CYS A 267 -10.65 32.22 2.50
CA CYS A 267 -9.91 31.35 1.60
C CYS A 267 -10.34 31.43 0.12
N THR A 268 -11.47 32.07 -0.17
CA THR A 268 -12.01 32.18 -1.53
C THR A 268 -12.68 33.54 -1.76
N PRO A 269 -12.60 34.16 -2.94
CA PRO A 269 -13.25 35.45 -3.22
C PRO A 269 -14.79 35.41 -3.12
N THR A 270 -15.37 34.21 -3.20
CA THR A 270 -16.80 33.93 -3.04
C THR A 270 -17.06 33.24 -1.71
N ASP A 271 -18.26 33.38 -1.15
CA ASP A 271 -18.66 32.64 0.04
C ASP A 271 -18.52 31.13 -0.18
N THR A 272 -17.78 30.46 0.69
CA THR A 272 -17.82 29.01 0.79
C THR A 272 -19.05 28.61 1.62
N PRO A 273 -20.03 27.88 1.06
CA PRO A 273 -21.25 27.54 1.78
C PRO A 273 -20.94 26.79 3.08
N ASN A 274 -21.57 27.22 4.17
CA ASN A 274 -21.46 26.64 5.51
C ASN A 274 -20.07 26.77 6.18
N VAL A 275 -19.17 27.60 5.65
CA VAL A 275 -18.01 28.10 6.41
C VAL A 275 -18.48 29.30 7.23
N ALA A 276 -18.23 29.28 8.54
CA ALA A 276 -18.82 30.20 9.49
C ALA A 276 -17.77 30.75 10.47
N GLU A 277 -18.25 31.16 11.64
CA GLU A 277 -17.42 31.63 12.74
C GLU A 277 -17.18 30.49 13.72
N VAL A 278 -15.91 30.25 14.08
CA VAL A 278 -15.56 29.34 15.19
C VAL A 278 -15.54 30.14 16.50
N ASP A 279 -16.76 30.47 16.96
CA ASP A 279 -17.00 31.16 18.24
C ASP A 279 -17.00 30.19 19.44
N SER A 280 -17.22 30.71 20.65
CA SER A 280 -17.16 29.94 21.90
C SER A 280 -18.27 28.92 22.15
N THR A 281 -19.18 28.70 21.21
CA THR A 281 -20.23 27.68 21.29
C THR A 281 -19.89 26.51 20.38
N THR A 282 -19.77 25.30 20.97
CA THR A 282 -19.51 24.03 20.25
C THR A 282 -18.37 24.12 19.23
N THR A 283 -17.23 24.69 19.64
CA THR A 283 -16.06 24.99 18.77
C THR A 283 -15.60 23.81 17.93
N ALA A 284 -15.50 22.61 18.51
CA ALA A 284 -15.05 21.41 17.81
C ALA A 284 -16.05 20.91 16.76
N ASP A 285 -17.36 21.02 17.02
CA ASP A 285 -18.41 20.61 16.07
C ASP A 285 -18.48 21.60 14.89
N LYS A 286 -18.37 22.91 15.18
CA LYS A 286 -18.29 23.95 14.13
C LYS A 286 -17.05 23.77 13.25
N SER A 287 -15.91 23.49 13.86
CA SER A 287 -14.67 23.23 13.12
C SER A 287 -14.76 21.95 12.26
N ALA A 288 -15.46 20.92 12.75
CA ALA A 288 -15.76 19.71 11.98
C ALA A 288 -16.62 20.01 10.74
N ASP A 289 -17.70 20.77 10.90
CA ASP A 289 -18.61 21.17 9.83
C ASP A 289 -17.92 22.07 8.78
N GLU A 290 -17.06 22.96 9.25
CA GLU A 290 -16.24 23.81 8.40
C GLU A 290 -15.23 23.02 7.59
N LEU A 291 -14.46 22.13 8.22
CA LEU A 291 -13.55 21.26 7.49
C LEU A 291 -14.28 20.38 6.48
N HIS A 292 -15.45 19.84 6.85
CA HIS A 292 -16.28 19.08 5.93
C HIS A 292 -16.70 19.92 4.72
N SER A 293 -17.08 21.19 4.92
CA SER A 293 -17.47 22.11 3.86
C SER A 293 -16.28 22.52 2.99
N LEU A 294 -15.15 22.86 3.59
CA LEU A 294 -13.90 23.17 2.91
C LEU A 294 -13.40 21.97 2.09
N SER A 295 -13.53 20.75 2.61
CA SER A 295 -13.14 19.52 1.91
C SER A 295 -13.94 19.25 0.63
N LYS A 296 -15.13 19.84 0.48
CA LYS A 296 -15.88 19.82 -0.80
C LYS A 296 -15.24 20.79 -1.78
N SER A 297 -14.95 22.01 -1.36
CA SER A 297 -14.25 23.03 -2.16
C SER A 297 -12.84 22.60 -2.58
N LEU A 298 -12.12 21.86 -1.72
CA LEU A 298 -10.80 21.29 -2.00
C LEU A 298 -10.82 20.30 -3.19
N ARG A 299 -11.92 19.54 -3.37
CA ARG A 299 -12.07 18.61 -4.52
C ARG A 299 -12.35 19.35 -5.83
N TYR A 300 -13.21 20.36 -5.80
CA TYR A 300 -13.50 21.19 -6.98
C TYR A 300 -12.27 21.97 -7.47
N SER A 301 -11.45 22.48 -6.54
CA SER A 301 -10.26 23.26 -6.85
C SER A 301 -9.10 22.43 -7.43
N SER A 302 -9.13 21.11 -7.24
CA SER A 302 -8.03 20.19 -7.59
C SER A 302 -8.30 19.35 -8.86
N GLY A 303 -9.40 19.64 -9.56
CA GLY A 303 -9.75 19.03 -10.86
C GLY A 303 -10.16 17.56 -10.79
N VAL A 304 -10.77 17.13 -9.69
CA VAL A 304 -11.26 15.75 -9.52
C VAL A 304 -12.79 15.77 -9.60
N GLU A 305 -13.30 15.48 -10.80
CA GLU A 305 -14.66 14.90 -10.99
C GLU A 305 -14.58 13.37 -10.92
#